data_AF-A0A522WML1-F1
#
_entry.id   AF-A0A522WML1-F1
#
_cell.length_a   1.000
_cell.length_b   1.000
_cell.length_c   1.000
_cell.angle_alpha   90.00
_cell.angle_beta   90.00
_cell.angle_gamma   90.00
#
_symmetry.space_group_name_H-M   'P 1'
#
loop_
_entity.id
_entity.type
_entity.pdbx_description
1 polymer ?
#
loop_
_entity_poly.entity_id
_entity_poly.type
_entity_poly.pdbx_seq_one_letter_code
_entity_poly.pdbx_strand_id
1 'polypeptide(L)'
;MTEIRIDTFTIRVPLTLRRHGGRKLVIVPEGEGIPERPRATPDDTMLKALARAHRWKRMLESGQVRSLNELAEAEKINPSYLTRIYRLTLLAPDIVETILDGRQPRTLQLADLMDEVPVEWERQREKFVVT
;
A
#
# COMPACT_ATOMS: atom_id res chain seq x y z
N MET A 1 33.46 32.79 36.05
CA MET A 1 33.64 31.92 34.87
C MET A 1 33.32 30.51 35.35
N THR A 2 32.12 29.99 35.07
CA THR A 2 31.63 28.72 35.65
C THR A 2 31.78 27.61 34.62
N GLU A 3 32.55 26.59 35.00
CA GLU A 3 32.88 25.42 34.19
C GLU A 3 31.65 24.52 34.01
N ILE A 4 31.22 24.30 32.76
CA ILE A 4 30.08 23.42 32.45
C ILE A 4 30.59 21.99 32.39
N ARG A 5 30.25 21.19 33.40
CA ARG A 5 30.58 19.76 33.45
C ARG A 5 29.51 18.98 32.68
N ILE A 6 29.89 18.36 31.55
CA ILE A 6 28.98 17.52 30.75
C ILE A 6 29.00 16.10 31.33
N ASP A 7 27.92 15.69 31.98
CA ASP A 7 27.74 14.30 32.43
C ASP A 7 27.14 13.46 31.30
N THR A 8 27.87 12.44 30.87
CA THR A 8 27.44 11.50 29.83
C THR A 8 26.56 10.41 30.46
N PHE A 9 25.26 10.42 30.18
CA PHE A 9 24.36 9.34 30.57
C PHE A 9 24.26 8.29 29.45
N THR A 10 24.56 7.03 29.76
CA THR A 10 24.56 5.93 28.79
C THR A 10 23.36 5.01 29.02
N ILE A 11 22.43 4.94 28.06
CA ILE A 11 21.29 4.02 28.10
C ILE A 11 21.63 2.78 27.29
N ARG A 12 21.49 1.60 27.90
CA ARG A 12 21.58 0.30 27.22
C ARG A 12 20.19 -0.29 27.05
N VAL A 13 19.65 -0.21 25.84
CA VAL A 13 18.39 -0.87 25.48
C VAL A 13 18.71 -2.22 24.84
N PRO A 14 18.16 -3.34 25.34
CA PRO A 14 18.36 -4.65 24.71
C PRO A 14 17.68 -4.67 23.34
N LEU A 15 18.47 -4.63 22.27
CA LEU A 15 17.99 -4.70 20.90
C LEU A 15 18.12 -6.13 20.38
N THR A 16 16.99 -6.76 20.04
CA THR A 16 17.00 -8.02 19.31
C THR A 16 16.75 -7.74 17.82
N LEU A 17 17.80 -7.77 17.00
CA LEU A 17 17.70 -7.59 15.56
C LEU A 17 17.06 -8.83 14.92
N ARG A 18 15.77 -8.73 14.60
CA ARG A 18 15.06 -9.75 13.82
C ARG A 18 14.86 -9.25 12.39
N ARG A 19 15.21 -10.07 11.41
CA ARG A 19 15.03 -9.74 9.99
C ARG A 19 13.57 -10.01 9.59
N HIS A 20 12.69 -9.05 9.84
CA HIS A 20 11.33 -9.08 9.29
C HIS A 20 11.34 -8.46 7.89
N GLY A 21 10.78 -9.15 6.90
CA GLY A 21 10.49 -8.59 5.57
C GLY A 21 9.33 -7.58 5.61
N GLY A 22 9.40 -6.59 6.51
CA GLY A 22 8.36 -5.61 6.79
C GLY A 22 8.95 -4.20 6.97
N ARG A 23 8.11 -3.19 6.70
CA ARG A 23 8.42 -1.76 6.59
C ARG A 23 9.27 -1.22 7.76
N LYS A 24 10.26 -0.37 7.45
CA LYS A 24 11.06 0.36 8.45
C LYS A 24 10.25 1.53 9.03
N LEU A 25 10.10 1.56 10.35
CA LEU A 25 9.52 2.69 11.09
C LEU A 25 10.67 3.40 11.81
N VAL A 26 10.91 4.67 11.47
CA VAL A 26 11.86 5.54 12.16
C VAL A 26 11.06 6.39 13.13
N ILE A 27 11.28 6.20 14.43
CA ILE A 27 10.70 7.03 15.50
C ILE A 27 11.76 8.09 15.83
N VAL A 28 11.46 9.36 15.56
CA VAL A 28 12.33 10.50 15.87
C VAL A 28 11.97 11.00 17.27
N PRO A 29 12.95 11.28 18.16
CA PRO A 29 12.70 11.88 19.46
C PRO A 29 12.09 13.29 19.35
N GLU A 30 11.28 13.63 20.33
CA GLU A 30 10.52 14.88 20.37
C GLU A 30 11.47 16.10 20.44
N GLY A 31 11.39 16.98 19.43
CA GLY A 31 12.13 18.25 19.41
C GLY A 31 13.00 18.52 18.17
N GLU A 32 13.30 17.50 17.35
CA GLU A 32 13.96 17.71 16.07
C GLU A 32 12.93 17.77 14.94
N GLY A 33 12.90 18.90 14.22
CA GLY A 33 12.00 19.12 13.10
C GLY A 33 12.04 17.96 12.13
N ILE A 34 10.85 17.44 11.79
CA ILE A 34 10.67 16.34 10.85
C ILE A 34 11.43 16.71 9.57
N PRO A 35 12.55 16.05 9.19
CA PRO A 35 13.13 16.26 7.87
C PRO A 35 12.02 15.99 6.87
N GLU A 36 11.82 16.88 5.88
CA GLU A 36 10.76 16.78 4.87
C GLU A 36 10.54 15.31 4.52
N ARG A 37 9.40 14.79 4.98
CA ARG A 37 9.11 13.36 4.98
C ARG A 37 9.48 12.84 3.60
N PRO A 38 10.36 11.82 3.47
CA PRO A 38 10.49 11.12 2.20
C PRO A 38 9.07 10.72 1.82
N ARG A 39 8.59 11.18 0.65
CA ARG A 39 7.28 10.79 0.11
C ARG A 39 7.15 9.30 0.36
N ALA A 40 6.11 8.89 1.10
CA ALA A 40 5.96 7.50 1.47
C ALA A 40 6.04 6.70 0.17
N THR A 41 7.08 5.87 0.04
CA THR A 41 7.27 5.11 -1.19
C THR A 41 5.97 4.33 -1.40
N PRO A 42 5.28 4.52 -2.54
CA PRO A 42 4.05 3.80 -2.81
C PRO A 42 4.26 2.32 -2.56
N ASP A 43 3.25 1.65 -2.03
CA ASP A 43 3.36 0.21 -1.82
C ASP A 43 3.46 -0.46 -3.19
N ASP A 44 4.68 -0.91 -3.53
CA ASP A 44 5.00 -1.55 -4.79
C ASP A 44 4.07 -2.75 -5.08
N THR A 45 3.57 -3.41 -4.04
CA THR A 45 2.60 -4.51 -4.16
C THR A 45 1.23 -4.00 -4.60
N MET A 46 0.72 -2.92 -3.99
CA MET A 46 -0.56 -2.32 -4.40
C MET A 46 -0.48 -1.71 -5.79
N LEU A 47 0.63 -1.03 -6.12
CA LEU A 47 0.87 -0.49 -7.45
C LEU A 47 0.87 -1.59 -8.52
N LYS A 48 1.61 -2.68 -8.29
CA LYS A 48 1.65 -3.82 -9.22
C LYS A 48 0.28 -4.47 -9.38
N ALA A 49 -0.51 -4.57 -8.30
CA ALA A 49 -1.86 -5.11 -8.35
C ALA A 49 -2.79 -4.23 -9.20
N LEU A 50 -2.79 -2.91 -8.98
CA LEU A 50 -3.56 -1.94 -9.79
C LEU A 50 -3.13 -1.99 -11.26
N ALA A 51 -1.83 -1.98 -11.53
CA ALA A 51 -1.30 -2.06 -12.89
C ALA A 51 -1.74 -3.34 -13.61
N ARG A 52 -1.72 -4.49 -12.91
CA ARG A 52 -2.23 -5.76 -13.46
C ARG A 52 -3.72 -5.69 -13.74
N ALA A 53 -4.52 -5.21 -12.79
CA ALA A 53 -5.97 -5.09 -12.94
C ALA A 53 -6.35 -4.29 -14.19
N HIS A 54 -5.74 -3.11 -14.38
CA HIS A 54 -5.99 -2.27 -15.55
C HIS A 54 -5.41 -2.83 -16.85
N ARG A 55 -4.27 -3.55 -16.81
CA ARG A 55 -3.75 -4.28 -17.98
C ARG A 55 -4.75 -5.35 -18.42
N TRP A 56 -5.24 -6.15 -17.50
CA TRP A 56 -6.18 -7.23 -17.78
C TRP A 56 -7.53 -6.73 -18.29
N LYS A 57 -8.03 -5.62 -17.73
CA LYS A 57 -9.20 -4.91 -18.28
C LYS A 57 -9.01 -4.52 -19.73
N ARG A 58 -7.87 -3.91 -20.10
CA ARG A 58 -7.57 -3.60 -21.50
C ARG A 58 -7.50 -4.84 -22.39
N MET A 59 -6.94 -5.95 -21.90
CA MET A 59 -6.88 -7.21 -22.67
C MET A 59 -8.28 -7.78 -22.92
N LEU A 60 -9.19 -7.68 -21.95
CA LEU A 60 -10.59 -8.08 -22.12
C LEU A 60 -11.34 -7.15 -23.08
N GLU A 61 -11.22 -5.84 -22.89
CA GLU A 61 -11.90 -4.82 -23.71
C GLU A 61 -11.42 -4.83 -25.16
N SER A 62 -10.14 -5.15 -25.40
CA SER A 62 -9.59 -5.31 -26.74
C SER A 62 -9.92 -6.67 -27.39
N GLY A 63 -10.52 -7.60 -26.64
CA GLY A 63 -10.78 -8.97 -27.12
C GLY A 63 -9.53 -9.85 -27.25
N GLN A 64 -8.36 -9.42 -26.74
CA GLN A 64 -7.16 -10.25 -26.68
C GLN A 64 -7.37 -11.51 -25.84
N VAL A 65 -8.23 -11.43 -24.82
CA VAL A 65 -8.73 -12.57 -24.05
C VAL A 65 -10.26 -12.51 -24.02
N ARG A 66 -10.93 -13.66 -24.04
CA ARG A 66 -12.39 -13.77 -24.13
C ARG A 66 -13.06 -13.79 -22.75
N SER A 67 -12.34 -14.16 -21.70
CA SER A 67 -12.88 -14.21 -20.34
C SER A 67 -11.79 -14.14 -19.27
N LEU A 68 -12.19 -13.83 -18.03
CA LEU A 68 -11.31 -13.89 -16.86
C LEU A 68 -10.79 -15.31 -16.58
N ASN A 69 -11.57 -16.35 -16.91
CA ASN A 69 -11.15 -17.74 -16.75
C ASN A 69 -10.02 -18.09 -17.72
N GLU A 70 -10.16 -17.71 -19.00
CA GLU A 70 -9.10 -17.90 -19.99
C GLU A 70 -7.82 -17.16 -19.59
N LEU A 71 -7.97 -15.94 -19.07
CA LEU A 71 -6.84 -15.16 -18.57
C LEU A 71 -6.18 -15.81 -17.34
N ALA A 72 -6.97 -16.39 -16.43
CA ALA A 72 -6.46 -17.10 -15.25
C ALA A 72 -5.64 -18.33 -15.63
N GLU A 73 -6.11 -19.11 -16.61
CA GLU A 73 -5.37 -20.25 -17.16
C GLU A 73 -4.06 -19.79 -17.84
N ALA A 74 -4.13 -18.73 -18.65
CA ALA A 74 -2.95 -18.19 -19.35
C ALA A 74 -1.87 -17.66 -18.40
N GLU A 75 -2.27 -16.97 -17.33
CA GLU A 75 -1.37 -16.44 -16.30
C GLU A 75 -0.98 -17.51 -15.26
N LYS A 76 -1.60 -18.69 -15.29
CA LYS A 76 -1.46 -19.78 -14.30
C LYS A 76 -1.76 -19.33 -12.87
N ILE A 77 -2.80 -18.54 -12.72
CA ILE A 77 -3.24 -17.93 -11.46
C ILE A 77 -4.61 -18.50 -11.08
N ASN A 78 -4.86 -18.69 -9.79
CA ASN A 78 -6.18 -19.11 -9.32
C ASN A 78 -7.28 -18.12 -9.80
N PRO A 79 -8.37 -18.60 -10.45
CA PRO A 79 -9.43 -17.73 -10.99
C PRO A 79 -10.07 -16.80 -9.95
N SER A 80 -10.22 -17.25 -8.70
CA SER A 80 -10.76 -16.44 -7.61
C SER A 80 -9.81 -15.30 -7.22
N TYR A 81 -8.50 -15.58 -7.18
CA TYR A 81 -7.51 -14.53 -6.91
C TYR A 81 -7.42 -13.53 -8.05
N LEU A 82 -7.43 -14.00 -9.31
CA LEU A 82 -7.43 -13.13 -10.48
C LEU A 82 -8.66 -12.22 -10.47
N THR A 83 -9.84 -12.77 -10.15
CA THR A 83 -11.08 -11.99 -10.05
C THR A 83 -10.99 -10.91 -8.95
N ARG A 84 -10.40 -11.22 -7.79
CA ARG A 84 -10.18 -10.22 -6.73
C ARG A 84 -9.27 -9.08 -7.17
N ILE A 85 -8.15 -9.38 -7.85
CA ILE A 85 -7.29 -8.35 -8.44
C ILE A 85 -8.03 -7.56 -9.52
N TYR A 86 -8.82 -8.22 -10.37
CA TYR A 86 -9.59 -7.55 -11.42
C TYR A 86 -10.61 -6.55 -10.85
N ARG A 87 -11.23 -6.85 -9.70
CA ARG A 87 -12.16 -5.94 -9.00
C ARG A 87 -11.52 -4.62 -8.60
N LEU A 88 -10.19 -4.52 -8.50
CA LEU A 88 -9.50 -3.26 -8.23
C LEU A 88 -9.77 -2.20 -9.32
N THR A 89 -10.21 -2.61 -10.51
CA THR A 89 -10.67 -1.69 -11.57
C THR A 89 -11.97 -0.95 -11.24
N LEU A 90 -12.68 -1.37 -10.19
CA LEU A 90 -13.93 -0.77 -9.70
C LEU A 90 -13.70 0.23 -8.57
N LEU A 91 -12.45 0.45 -8.17
CA LEU A 91 -12.12 1.43 -7.14
C LEU A 91 -12.48 2.85 -7.59
N ALA A 92 -12.88 3.67 -6.63
CA ALA A 92 -13.11 5.09 -6.84
C ALA A 92 -11.81 5.76 -7.37
N PRO A 93 -11.89 6.65 -8.38
CA PRO A 93 -10.71 7.22 -9.02
C PRO A 93 -9.73 7.91 -8.06
N ASP A 94 -10.25 8.66 -7.08
CA ASP A 94 -9.48 9.34 -6.04
C ASP A 94 -8.74 8.39 -5.09
N ILE A 95 -9.28 7.19 -4.85
CA ILE A 95 -8.58 6.14 -4.08
C ILE A 95 -7.40 5.63 -4.89
N VAL A 96 -7.59 5.38 -6.19
CA VAL A 96 -6.52 4.98 -7.09
C VAL A 96 -5.43 6.06 -7.13
N GLU A 97 -5.79 7.32 -7.33
CA GLU A 97 -4.87 8.46 -7.30
C GLU A 97 -4.11 8.56 -5.97
N THR A 98 -4.81 8.38 -4.85
CA THR A 98 -4.20 8.41 -3.52
C THR A 98 -3.17 7.28 -3.33
N ILE A 99 -3.43 6.09 -3.88
CA ILE A 99 -2.47 4.96 -3.85
C ILE A 99 -1.28 5.23 -4.78
N LEU A 100 -1.53 5.76 -5.98
CA LEU A 100 -0.49 6.12 -6.95
C LEU A 100 0.46 7.18 -6.40
N ASP A 101 -0.08 8.17 -5.68
CA ASP A 101 0.67 9.26 -5.06
C ASP A 101 1.40 8.84 -3.77
N GLY A 102 1.19 7.61 -3.28
CA GLY A 102 1.73 7.18 -1.99
C GLY A 102 1.07 7.88 -0.79
N ARG A 103 -0.11 8.50 -0.99
CA ARG A 103 -0.86 9.26 0.02
C ARG A 103 -1.85 8.38 0.80
N GLN A 104 -1.96 7.09 0.48
CA GLN A 104 -2.88 6.19 1.16
C GLN A 104 -2.54 6.04 2.65
N PRO A 105 -3.55 5.79 3.52
CA PRO A 105 -3.31 5.50 4.92
C PRO A 105 -2.31 4.36 5.08
N ARG A 106 -1.37 4.46 6.04
CA ARG A 106 -0.35 3.42 6.26
C ARG A 106 -0.96 2.08 6.68
N THR A 107 -2.17 2.12 7.23
CA THR A 107 -2.98 0.97 7.62
C THR A 107 -3.59 0.26 6.41
N LEU A 108 -3.80 0.95 5.28
CA LEU A 108 -4.33 0.36 4.06
C LEU A 108 -3.27 -0.51 3.38
N GLN A 109 -3.57 -1.80 3.27
CA GLN A 109 -2.78 -2.82 2.58
C GLN A 109 -3.52 -3.37 1.38
N LEU A 110 -2.81 -4.08 0.50
CA LEU A 110 -3.45 -4.80 -0.60
C LEU A 110 -4.50 -5.81 -0.08
N ALA A 111 -4.28 -6.44 1.07
CA ALA A 111 -5.23 -7.39 1.64
C ALA A 111 -6.62 -6.77 1.87
N ASP A 112 -6.69 -5.52 2.32
CA ASP A 112 -7.96 -4.81 2.55
C ASP A 112 -8.72 -4.53 1.25
N LEU A 113 -7.98 -4.31 0.15
CA LEU A 113 -8.52 -4.12 -1.19
C LEU A 113 -8.89 -5.45 -1.88
N MET A 114 -8.38 -6.56 -1.38
CA MET A 114 -8.65 -7.91 -1.90
C MET A 114 -9.85 -8.58 -1.23
N ASP A 115 -10.29 -8.01 -0.11
CA ASP A 115 -11.49 -8.40 0.62
C ASP A 115 -12.76 -7.80 -0.02
N GLU A 116 -13.87 -7.78 0.71
CA GLU A 116 -15.13 -7.20 0.21
C GLU A 116 -15.02 -5.69 0.00
N VAL A 117 -14.86 -5.28 -1.27
CA VAL A 117 -14.91 -3.89 -1.72
C VAL A 117 -16.35 -3.56 -2.11
N PRO A 118 -17.00 -2.57 -1.45
CA PRO A 118 -18.33 -2.10 -1.85
C PRO A 118 -18.35 -1.63 -3.29
N VAL A 119 -19.46 -1.82 -4.00
CA VAL A 119 -19.60 -1.33 -5.39
C VAL A 119 -19.79 0.18 -5.40
N GLU A 120 -20.44 0.73 -4.37
CA GLU A 120 -20.70 2.15 -4.24
C GLU A 120 -19.44 2.90 -3.81
N TRP A 121 -19.01 3.88 -4.62
CA TRP A 121 -17.81 4.67 -4.33
C TRP A 121 -17.88 5.45 -3.02
N GLU A 122 -19.05 5.90 -2.58
CA GLU A 122 -19.22 6.56 -1.27
C GLU A 122 -18.82 5.61 -0.13
N ARG A 123 -19.30 4.37 -0.16
CA ARG A 123 -18.93 3.34 0.82
C ARG A 123 -17.46 2.94 0.73
N GLN A 124 -16.87 2.98 -0.47
CA GLN A 124 -15.43 2.77 -0.62
C GLN A 124 -14.63 3.89 0.06
N ARG A 125 -15.05 5.16 -0.10
CA ARG A 125 -14.41 6.30 0.57
C ARG A 125 -14.53 6.19 2.09
N GLU A 126 -15.71 5.88 2.61
CA GLU A 126 -15.91 5.64 4.04
C GLU A 126 -14.98 4.54 4.59
N LYS A 127 -14.74 3.49 3.79
CA LYS A 127 -13.91 2.35 4.18
C LYS A 127 -12.40 2.61 4.07
N PHE A 128 -11.96 3.34 3.03
CA PHE A 128 -10.54 3.42 2.65
C PHE A 128 -9.92 4.82 2.79
N VAL A 129 -10.74 5.87 2.80
CA VAL A 129 -10.31 7.26 2.96
C VAL A 129 -10.60 7.68 4.40
N VAL A 130 -9.58 7.59 5.25
CA VAL A 130 -9.63 8.21 6.58
C VAL A 130 -9.34 9.69 6.39
N THR A 131 -10.32 10.55 6.69
CA THR A 131 -10.14 12.02 6.74
C THR A 131 -9.21 12.39 7.89
#